data_AF-A0A9Q4G7X3-F1
#
_entry.id   AF-A0A9Q4G7X3-F1
#
_cell.length_a   1.000
_cell.length_b   1.000
_cell.length_c   1.000
_cell.angle_alpha   90.00
_cell.angle_beta   90.00
_cell.angle_gamma   90.00
#
_symmetry.space_group_name_H-M   'P 1'
#
loop_
_entity.id
_entity.type
_entity.pdbx_description
1 polymer ?
#
loop_
_entity_poly.entity_id
_entity_poly.type
_entity_poly.pdbx_seq_one_letter_code
_entity_poly.pdbx_strand_id
1 'polypeptide(L)' 'MAKTATIRARIEPELKSEVENIFKKLGVSTTEVISMLYSQVKLTKGLPFEVKLQTKTATAASAQKKKGKRGGR' A
#
# COMPACT_ATOMS: atom_id res chain seq x y z
N MET A 1 27.79 11.50 -5.71
CA MET A 1 28.08 10.53 -4.62
C MET A 1 27.09 9.38 -4.75
N ALA A 2 27.47 8.29 -5.43
CA ALA A 2 26.57 7.19 -5.73
C ALA A 2 26.29 6.40 -4.43
N LYS A 3 25.08 6.51 -3.89
CA LYS A 3 24.62 5.64 -2.79
C LYS A 3 24.32 4.26 -3.38
N THR A 4 25.32 3.38 -3.45
CA THR A 4 25.23 2.05 -4.09
C THR A 4 24.80 0.97 -3.11
N ALA A 5 23.67 1.15 -2.42
CA ALA A 5 23.08 0.06 -1.66
C ALA A 5 22.30 -0.86 -2.63
N THR A 6 22.64 -2.14 -2.67
CA THR A 6 21.91 -3.13 -3.48
C THR A 6 20.85 -3.82 -2.63
N ILE A 7 19.62 -3.90 -3.13
CA ILE A 7 18.52 -4.66 -2.51
C ILE A 7 18.37 -5.97 -3.28
N ARG A 8 18.46 -7.10 -2.57
CA ARG A 8 18.24 -8.45 -3.12
C ARG A 8 17.19 -9.16 -2.28
N ALA A 9 16.12 -9.62 -2.93
CA ALA A 9 15.06 -10.38 -2.30
C ALA A 9 14.66 -11.55 -3.20
N ARG A 10 14.32 -12.70 -2.58
CA ARG A 10 13.71 -13.82 -3.28
C ARG A 10 12.20 -13.58 -3.31
N ILE A 11 11.61 -13.71 -4.49
CA ILE A 11 10.17 -13.63 -4.71
C ILE A 11 9.77 -14.72 -5.69
N GLU A 12 8.50 -15.11 -5.64
CA GLU A 12 7.93 -16.06 -6.59
C GLU A 12 7.96 -15.48 -8.02
N PRO A 13 8.36 -16.28 -9.03
CA PRO A 13 8.54 -15.79 -10.39
C PRO A 13 7.23 -15.34 -11.04
N GLU A 14 6.10 -15.98 -10.70
CA GLU A 14 4.76 -15.61 -11.18
C GLU A 14 4.37 -14.24 -10.62
N LEU A 15 4.45 -14.08 -9.29
CA LEU A 15 4.20 -12.80 -8.61
C LEU A 15 5.06 -11.66 -9.19
N LYS A 16 6.36 -11.92 -9.42
CA LYS A 16 7.26 -10.95 -10.04
C LYS A 16 6.72 -10.48 -11.40
N SER A 17 6.38 -11.43 -12.26
CA SER A 17 5.97 -11.17 -13.64
C SER A 17 4.64 -10.41 -13.71
N GLU A 18 3.68 -10.77 -12.86
CA GLU A 18 2.40 -10.08 -12.75
C GLU A 18 2.59 -8.62 -12.31
N VAL A 19 3.37 -8.40 -11.25
CA VAL A 19 3.61 -7.07 -10.69
C VAL A 19 4.41 -6.19 -11.65
N GLU A 20 5.43 -6.73 -12.33
CA GLU A 20 6.19 -5.99 -13.34
C GLU A 20 5.30 -5.55 -14.52
N ASN A 21 4.32 -6.37 -14.92
CA ASN A 21 3.35 -5.98 -15.94
C ASN A 21 2.44 -4.84 -15.46
N ILE A 22 2.06 -4.82 -14.18
CA ILE A 22 1.32 -3.69 -13.59
C ILE A 22 2.18 -2.43 -13.60
N PHE A 23 3.44 -2.50 -13.16
CA PHE A 23 4.36 -1.36 -13.16
C PHE A 23 4.58 -0.79 -14.55
N LYS A 24 4.74 -1.65 -15.57
CA LYS A 24 4.84 -1.22 -16.98
C LYS A 24 3.61 -0.43 -17.42
N LYS A 25 2.40 -0.88 -17.08
CA LYS A 25 1.15 -0.16 -17.40
C LYS A 25 1.06 1.19 -16.70
N LEU A 26 1.65 1.31 -15.51
CA LEU A 26 1.75 2.56 -14.75
C LEU A 26 2.92 3.46 -15.21
N GLY A 27 3.78 2.99 -16.12
CA GLY A 27 4.94 3.74 -16.62
C GLY A 27 6.09 3.89 -15.64
N VAL A 28 6.17 3.03 -14.61
CA VAL A 28 7.21 3.08 -13.57
C VAL A 28 8.08 1.82 -13.59
N SER A 29 9.35 1.97 -13.21
CA SER A 29 10.26 0.84 -13.06
C SER A 29 10.18 0.22 -11.66
N THR A 30 10.55 -1.06 -11.53
CA THR A 30 10.62 -1.75 -10.22
C THR A 30 11.54 -1.01 -9.24
N THR A 31 12.68 -0.49 -9.71
CA THR A 31 13.62 0.28 -8.89
C THR A 31 13.01 1.57 -8.36
N GLU A 32 12.23 2.25 -9.18
CA GLU A 32 11.58 3.50 -8.81
C GLU A 32 10.50 3.27 -7.75
N VAL A 33 9.67 2.24 -7.93
CA VAL A 33 8.67 1.84 -6.93
C VAL A 33 9.33 1.45 -5.60
N ILE A 34 10.44 0.69 -5.64
CA ILE A 34 11.18 0.35 -4.42
C ILE A 34 11.74 1.61 -3.75
N SER A 35 12.29 2.56 -4.50
CA SER A 35 12.79 3.84 -3.95
C SER A 35 11.66 4.67 -3.30
N MET A 36 10.49 4.72 -3.94
CA MET A 36 9.31 5.38 -3.40
C MET A 36 8.83 4.71 -2.11
N LEU A 37 8.82 3.37 -2.08
CA LEU A 37 8.48 2.58 -0.88
C LEU A 37 9.37 2.95 0.31
N TYR A 38 10.70 2.97 0.14
CA TYR A 38 11.63 3.39 1.19
C TYR A 38 11.41 4.83 1.62
N SER A 39 11.14 5.73 0.67
CA SER A 39 10.84 7.13 0.95
C SER A 39 9.57 7.26 1.80
N GLN A 40 8.53 6.51 1.46
CA GLN A 40 7.27 6.50 2.21
C GLN A 40 7.50 6.01 3.64
N VAL A 41 8.20 4.89 3.83
CA VAL A 41 8.52 4.35 5.17
C VAL A 41 9.35 5.36 5.97
N LYS A 42 10.30 6.04 5.34
CA LYS A 42 11.12 7.07 5.98
C LYS A 42 10.28 8.25 6.47
N LEU A 43 9.29 8.66 5.68
CA LEU A 43 8.39 9.79 5.97
C LEU A 43 7.36 9.44 7.04
N THR A 44 6.67 8.30 6.92
CA THR A 44 5.58 7.92 7.80
C THR A 44 6.03 7.26 9.10
N LYS A 45 7.30 6.83 9.18
CA LYS A 45 7.83 6.02 10.29
C LYS A 45 7.03 4.72 10.51
N GLY A 46 6.44 4.19 9.44
CA GLY A 46 5.61 3.00 9.46
C GLY A 46 5.53 2.34 8.09
N LEU A 47 4.77 1.25 8.00
CA LEU A 47 4.53 0.58 6.72
C LEU A 47 3.57 1.41 5.87
N PRO A 48 3.75 1.43 4.54
CA PRO A 48 2.93 2.23 3.62
C PRO A 48 1.54 1.60 3.37
N PHE A 49 1.26 0.47 4.00
CA PHE A 49 0.00 -0.24 3.96
C PHE A 49 -0.40 -0.61 5.38
N GLU A 50 -1.71 -0.75 5.58
CA GLU A 50 -2.27 -1.11 6.87
C GLU A 50 -2.01 -2.60 7.14
N VAL A 51 -1.26 -2.91 8.20
CA VAL A 51 -1.03 -4.29 8.61
C VAL A 51 -2.22 -4.75 9.44
N LYS A 52 -3.14 -5.45 8.77
CA LYS A 52 -4.30 -6.08 9.41
C LYS A 52 -4.25 -7.57 9.18
N LEU A 53 -4.39 -8.35 10.25
CA LEU A 53 -4.81 -9.74 10.13
C LEU A 53 -6.26 -9.71 9.63
N GLN A 54 -6.52 -10.16 8.41
CA GLN A 54 -7.89 -10.28 7.92
C GLN A 54 -8.59 -11.37 8.73
N THR A 55 -9.23 -11.00 9.84
CA THR A 55 -10.35 -11.78 10.35
C THR A 55 -11.40 -11.72 9.23
N LYS A 56 -12.00 -12.84 8.87
CA LYS A 56 -12.96 -12.95 7.75
C LYS A 56 -14.27 -12.14 7.95
N THR A 57 -14.28 -11.09 8.77
CA THR A 57 -15.47 -10.43 9.32
C THR A 57 -15.37 -8.90 9.29
N ALA A 58 -14.88 -8.30 8.21
CA ALA A 58 -14.88 -6.83 8.08
C ALA A 58 -15.45 -6.35 6.74
N THR A 59 -16.56 -6.96 6.31
CA THR A 59 -17.51 -6.36 5.37
C THR A 59 -18.75 -5.89 6.13
N ALA A 60 -18.66 -4.85 6.97
CA ALA A 60 -19.83 -4.12 7.51
C ALA A 60 -19.46 -2.91 8.39
N ALA A 61 -18.58 -1.99 7.96
CA ALA A 61 -18.33 -0.77 8.75
C ALA A 61 -18.13 0.49 7.89
N SER A 62 -18.95 0.66 6.86
CA SER A 62 -19.10 1.95 6.17
C SER A 62 -20.58 2.24 5.91
N ALA A 63 -21.38 2.28 6.98
CA ALA A 63 -22.77 2.73 6.93
C ALA A 63 -23.19 3.39 8.26
N GLN A 64 -22.56 4.50 8.66
CA GLN A 64 -23.17 5.37 9.67
C GLN A 64 -22.56 6.78 9.67
N LYS A 65 -23.16 7.70 8.90
CA LYS A 65 -23.37 9.09 9.36
C LYS A 65 -24.38 9.85 8.49
N LYS A 66 -25.68 9.59 8.69
CA LYS A 66 -26.72 10.61 8.39
C LYS A 66 -28.04 10.29 9.12
N LYS A 67 -28.26 10.95 10.25
CA LYS A 67 -29.56 11.32 10.87
C LYS A 67 -29.15 12.25 12.01
N GLY A 68 -29.37 13.56 11.95
CA GLY A 68 -30.62 14.21 11.61
C GLY A 68 -31.13 14.87 12.89
N LYS A 69 -30.59 16.04 13.21
CA LYS A 69 -31.02 16.93 14.29
C LYS A 69 -32.48 17.34 14.06
N ARG A 70 -33.35 17.07 15.04
CA ARG A 70 -34.73 17.58 15.27
C ARG A 70 -35.24 16.79 16.49
N GLY A 71 -35.63 17.33 17.64
CA GLY A 71 -36.34 18.58 17.94
C GLY A 71 -37.62 18.20 18.71
N GLY A 72 -37.95 18.92 19.79
CA GLY A 72 -39.12 18.72 20.66
C GLY A 72 -38.68 18.35 22.08
N ARG A 73 -38.59 19.26 23.06
CA ARG A 73 -39.59 20.22 23.55
C ARG A 73 -40.86 19.53 24.01
#